data_AF-A0A926A476-F1
#
_entry.id   AF-A0A926A476-F1
#
_cell.length_a   1.000
_cell.length_b   1.000
_cell.length_c   1.000
_cell.angle_alpha   90.00
_cell.angle_beta   90.00
_cell.angle_gamma   90.00
#
_symmetry.space_group_name_H-M   'P 1'
#
loop_
_entity.id
_entity.type
_entity.pdbx_description
1 polymer ?
#
loop_
_entity_poly.entity_id
_entity_poly.type
_entity_poly.pdbx_seq_one_letter_code
_entity_poly.pdbx_strand_id
1 'polypeptide(L)'
;MNNYKTSASFPGLLAPFLAVLVFASLVQPGFGQASNTVSSKAYVMATFRDNGQDGLHLAWSADGYRWETLLDDQSVLQTRVGESRIMRDPCMIRDDEGTFHLVWTTSWTGKTI
;
A
#
# COMPACT_ATOMS: atom_id res chain seq x y z
N MET A 1 46.57 -30.84 25.09
CA MET A 1 46.76 -30.77 26.56
C MET A 1 47.56 -29.52 26.88
N ASN A 2 47.01 -28.71 27.78
CA ASN A 2 47.45 -27.38 28.20
C ASN A 2 48.91 -27.34 28.65
N ASN A 3 49.53 -26.15 28.67
CA ASN A 3 49.99 -25.48 29.91
C ASN A 3 50.98 -24.30 29.70
N TYR A 4 50.54 -23.10 30.15
CA TYR A 4 51.25 -22.00 30.83
C TYR A 4 52.44 -21.31 30.10
N LYS A 5 52.65 -19.98 30.13
CA LYS A 5 52.59 -19.05 31.27
C LYS A 5 52.93 -17.60 30.81
N THR A 6 52.34 -16.58 31.47
CA THR A 6 52.88 -15.23 31.81
C THR A 6 53.32 -14.27 30.68
N SER A 7 53.17 -12.94 30.72
CA SER A 7 52.54 -11.94 31.58
C SER A 7 52.72 -10.60 30.86
N ALA A 8 51.71 -9.74 30.82
CA ALA A 8 51.94 -8.31 30.64
C ALA A 8 50.92 -7.55 31.49
N SER A 9 51.38 -7.13 32.64
CA SER A 9 50.80 -6.14 33.53
C SER A 9 50.92 -4.74 32.94
N PHE A 10 49.90 -3.90 33.10
CA PHE A 10 49.92 -2.58 33.79
C PHE A 10 48.59 -1.82 33.50
N PRO A 11 48.19 -0.86 34.36
CA PRO A 11 46.82 -0.74 34.87
C PRO A 11 46.19 0.63 34.54
N GLY A 12 44.97 0.85 35.05
CA GLY A 12 44.32 2.17 35.09
C GLY A 12 43.11 2.21 34.16
N LEU A 13 41.92 2.65 34.56
CA LEU A 13 41.53 3.48 35.69
C LEU A 13 40.04 3.21 35.95
N LEU A 14 39.69 2.92 37.19
CA LEU A 14 38.33 3.01 37.71
C LEU A 14 37.94 4.48 37.84
N ALA A 15 36.81 4.90 37.26
CA ALA A 15 35.78 5.62 38.02
C ALA A 15 34.53 5.89 37.16
N PRO A 16 33.32 5.66 37.70
CA PRO A 16 32.03 5.88 37.05
C PRO A 16 31.50 7.29 37.37
N PHE A 17 30.82 7.94 36.43
CA PHE A 17 29.94 9.07 36.76
C PHE A 17 28.65 9.00 35.97
N LEU A 18 27.64 8.48 36.66
CA LEU A 18 26.24 8.78 36.46
C LEU A 18 26.07 10.32 36.51
N ALA A 19 25.75 10.94 35.38
CA ALA A 19 25.23 12.31 35.35
C ALA A 19 23.93 12.30 34.53
N VAL A 20 22.84 12.18 35.28
CA VAL A 20 21.47 12.51 34.89
C VAL A 20 21.46 13.89 34.21
N LEU A 21 21.03 13.95 32.95
CA LEU A 21 20.55 15.18 32.31
C LEU A 21 19.05 15.05 32.07
N VAL A 22 18.30 15.14 33.17
CA VAL A 22 16.92 15.62 33.17
C VAL A 22 17.03 17.14 33.24
N PHE A 23 16.89 17.86 32.13
CA PHE A 23 16.55 19.28 32.16
C PHE A 23 15.89 19.72 30.85
N ALA A 24 14.78 20.43 31.01
CA ALA A 24 14.05 21.22 30.01
C ALA A 24 13.07 20.48 29.08
N SER A 25 11.99 19.96 29.67
CA SER A 25 10.67 20.17 29.08
C SER A 25 10.33 21.66 29.17
N LEU A 26 10.26 22.36 28.03
CA LEU A 26 9.43 23.55 27.84
C LEU A 26 9.34 23.88 26.34
N VAL A 27 8.10 23.81 25.84
CA VAL A 27 7.67 24.07 24.46
C VAL A 27 8.04 22.98 23.47
N GLN A 28 7.28 21.88 23.48
CA GLN A 28 7.00 21.20 22.22
C GLN A 28 6.30 22.24 21.33
N PRO A 29 6.81 22.56 20.12
CA PRO A 29 5.98 23.26 19.15
C PRO A 29 4.73 22.41 19.01
N GLY A 30 3.58 22.99 19.31
CA GLY A 30 2.31 22.34 19.06
C GLY A 30 2.34 21.91 17.61
N PHE A 31 2.51 20.61 17.37
CA PHE A 31 2.16 20.01 16.11
C PHE A 31 0.67 20.33 15.99
N GLY A 32 0.36 21.41 15.27
CA GLY A 32 -1.00 21.66 14.84
C GLY A 32 -1.45 20.34 14.24
N GLN A 33 -2.46 19.72 14.84
CA GLN A 33 -3.12 18.62 14.18
C GLN A 33 -3.58 19.22 12.86
N ALA A 34 -2.86 18.90 11.79
CA ALA A 34 -3.40 19.03 10.46
C ALA A 34 -4.68 18.21 10.53
N SER A 35 -5.82 18.90 10.55
CA SER A 35 -7.10 18.26 10.35
C SER A 35 -7.00 17.66 8.96
N ASN A 36 -6.56 16.40 8.89
CA ASN A 36 -6.75 15.56 7.74
C ASN A 36 -8.27 15.43 7.64
N THR A 37 -8.88 16.39 6.96
CA THR A 37 -10.22 16.24 6.43
C THR A 37 -10.05 15.15 5.39
N VAL A 38 -10.10 13.89 5.85
CA VAL A 38 -10.23 12.75 4.96
C VAL A 38 -11.47 13.07 4.17
N SER A 39 -11.29 13.38 2.88
CA SER A 39 -12.41 13.57 1.98
C SER A 39 -13.32 12.36 2.19
N SER A 40 -14.58 12.60 2.56
CA SER A 40 -15.56 11.52 2.69
C SER A 40 -15.86 10.84 1.34
N LYS A 41 -15.28 11.36 0.26
CA LYS A 41 -15.39 10.87 -1.11
C LYS A 41 -14.01 10.44 -1.59
N ALA A 42 -13.94 9.21 -2.08
CA ALA A 42 -12.79 8.67 -2.80
C ALA A 42 -13.23 8.32 -4.22
N TYR A 43 -12.29 8.34 -5.15
CA TYR A 43 -12.44 7.85 -6.51
C TYR A 43 -11.98 6.41 -6.57
N VAL A 44 -12.69 5.59 -7.35
CA VAL A 44 -12.32 4.21 -7.64
C VAL A 44 -12.21 4.06 -9.15
N MET A 45 -11.15 3.39 -9.59
CA MET A 45 -10.91 3.08 -11.00
C MET A 45 -10.91 1.57 -11.18
N ALA A 46 -11.72 1.12 -12.14
CA ALA A 46 -11.65 -0.23 -12.67
C ALA A 46 -10.50 -0.32 -13.67
N THR A 47 -9.60 -1.27 -13.49
CA THR A 47 -8.39 -1.44 -14.30
C THR A 47 -8.15 -2.91 -14.62
N PHE A 48 -7.22 -3.18 -15.54
CA PHE A 48 -6.75 -4.52 -15.86
C PHE A 48 -5.22 -4.51 -15.97
N ARG A 49 -4.60 -5.70 -15.97
CA ARG A 49 -3.16 -5.88 -16.16
C ARG A 49 -2.91 -6.64 -17.46
N ASP A 50 -1.78 -6.34 -18.10
CA ASP A 50 -1.34 -6.97 -19.34
C ASP A 50 -2.45 -7.04 -20.41
N ASN A 51 -2.82 -8.24 -20.84
CA ASN A 51 -3.87 -8.46 -21.85
C ASN A 51 -5.24 -8.75 -21.22
N GLY A 52 -5.39 -8.54 -19.91
CA GLY A 52 -6.64 -8.70 -19.18
C GLY A 52 -6.99 -10.15 -18.84
N GLN A 53 -6.02 -11.08 -18.87
CA GLN A 53 -6.29 -12.48 -18.52
C GLN A 53 -6.58 -12.68 -17.03
N ASP A 54 -6.06 -11.78 -16.19
CA ASP A 54 -6.17 -11.91 -14.74
C ASP A 54 -7.50 -11.34 -14.19
N GLY A 55 -8.16 -10.47 -14.96
CA GLY A 55 -9.48 -9.92 -14.63
C GLY A 55 -9.46 -8.51 -14.07
N LEU A 56 -10.42 -8.21 -13.19
CA LEU A 56 -10.66 -6.88 -12.66
C LEU A 56 -9.67 -6.53 -11.55
N HIS A 57 -8.94 -5.44 -11.73
CA HIS A 57 -8.11 -4.82 -10.70
C HIS A 57 -8.71 -3.48 -10.31
N LEU A 58 -8.58 -3.09 -9.05
CA LEU A 58 -9.10 -1.80 -8.57
C LEU A 58 -7.96 -0.92 -8.06
N ALA A 59 -8.07 0.37 -8.36
CA ALA A 59 -7.25 1.41 -7.75
C ALA A 59 -8.16 2.46 -7.14
N TRP A 60 -7.68 3.12 -6.09
CA TRP A 60 -8.39 4.20 -5.43
C TRP A 60 -7.55 5.46 -5.38
N SER A 61 -8.22 6.60 -5.24
CA SER A 61 -7.59 7.90 -5.11
C SER A 61 -8.43 8.85 -4.26
N ALA A 62 -7.78 9.64 -3.41
CA ALA A 62 -8.45 10.71 -2.67
C ALA A 62 -8.66 11.98 -3.53
N ASP A 63 -7.81 12.20 -4.53
CA ASP A 63 -7.73 13.45 -5.30
C ASP A 63 -7.99 13.28 -6.81
N GLY A 64 -8.06 12.03 -7.30
CA GLY A 64 -8.20 11.68 -8.71
C GLY A 64 -6.91 11.76 -9.52
N TYR A 65 -5.80 12.21 -8.92
CA TYR A 65 -4.49 12.38 -9.58
C TYR A 65 -3.50 11.30 -9.16
N ARG A 66 -3.49 10.93 -7.89
CA ARG A 66 -2.59 9.91 -7.32
C ARG A 66 -3.38 8.65 -7.02
N TRP A 67 -2.96 7.54 -7.61
CA TRP A 67 -3.69 6.29 -7.54
C TRP A 67 -2.88 5.24 -6.78
N GLU A 68 -3.58 4.55 -5.89
CA GLU A 68 -3.03 3.43 -5.11
C GLU A 68 -3.84 2.17 -5.43
N THR A 69 -3.15 1.06 -5.62
CA THR A 69 -3.79 -0.23 -5.89
C THR A 69 -4.51 -0.73 -4.65
N LEU A 70 -5.71 -1.30 -4.83
CA LEU A 70 -6.43 -1.97 -3.77
C LEU A 70 -6.03 -3.44 -3.69
N LEU A 71 -6.20 -4.04 -2.51
CA LEU A 71 -6.01 -5.49 -2.29
C LEU A 71 -4.65 -6.01 -2.77
N ASP A 72 -3.56 -5.28 -2.53
CA ASP A 72 -2.21 -5.64 -2.98
C ASP A 72 -2.10 -5.95 -4.49
N ASP A 73 -2.88 -5.19 -5.29
CA ASP A 73 -3.00 -5.37 -6.74
C ASP A 73 -3.47 -6.78 -7.15
N GLN A 74 -4.31 -7.41 -6.33
CA GLN A 74 -4.95 -8.68 -6.65
C GLN A 74 -6.22 -8.48 -7.46
N SER A 75 -6.47 -9.42 -8.37
CA SER A 75 -7.73 -9.46 -9.13
C SER A 75 -8.92 -9.71 -8.21
N VAL A 76 -9.90 -8.81 -8.30
CA VAL A 76 -11.16 -8.84 -7.52
C VAL A 76 -12.22 -9.69 -8.22
N LEU A 77 -12.15 -9.79 -9.54
CA LEU A 77 -13.07 -10.58 -10.35
C LEU A 77 -12.32 -11.23 -11.52
N GLN A 78 -12.20 -12.55 -11.47
CA GLN A 78 -11.61 -13.32 -12.56
C GLN A 78 -12.54 -13.41 -13.76
N THR A 79 -11.94 -13.46 -14.95
CA THR A 79 -12.67 -13.58 -16.21
C THR A 79 -13.23 -14.99 -16.40
N ARG A 80 -14.55 -15.08 -16.58
CA ARG A 80 -15.24 -16.33 -16.89
C ARG A 80 -16.15 -16.25 -18.12
N VAL A 81 -16.36 -15.04 -18.63
CA VAL A 81 -17.30 -14.70 -19.70
C VAL A 81 -16.53 -14.41 -20.99
N GLY A 82 -17.11 -14.79 -22.12
CA GLY A 82 -16.53 -14.63 -23.45
C GLY A 82 -15.60 -15.77 -23.87
N GLU A 83 -15.44 -15.92 -25.18
CA GLU A 83 -14.65 -17.00 -25.79
C GLU A 83 -13.17 -16.94 -25.36
N SER A 84 -12.61 -15.72 -25.33
CA SER A 84 -11.21 -15.49 -24.97
C SER A 84 -10.98 -15.28 -23.48
N ARG A 85 -12.06 -15.12 -22.68
CA ARG A 85 -12.02 -14.92 -21.22
C ARG A 85 -11.00 -13.85 -20.80
N ILE A 86 -11.07 -12.68 -21.41
CA ILE A 86 -10.27 -11.50 -21.02
C ILE A 86 -11.18 -10.39 -20.47
N MET A 87 -10.62 -9.52 -19.65
CA MET A 87 -11.23 -8.28 -19.20
C MET A 87 -10.41 -7.11 -19.72
N ARG A 88 -10.86 -6.55 -20.83
CA ARG A 88 -10.27 -5.38 -21.48
C ARG A 88 -11.16 -4.18 -21.25
N ASP A 89 -10.54 -3.04 -20.92
CA ASP A 89 -11.19 -1.74 -20.86
C ASP A 89 -12.45 -1.73 -19.94
N PRO A 90 -12.32 -2.12 -18.65
CA PRO A 90 -13.45 -2.20 -17.75
C PRO A 90 -14.02 -0.80 -17.45
N CYS A 91 -15.35 -0.68 -17.53
CA CYS A 91 -16.10 0.52 -17.19
C CYS A 91 -17.09 0.19 -16.07
N MET A 92 -17.04 0.93 -14.98
CA MET A 92 -17.86 0.71 -13.80
C MET A 92 -18.65 1.97 -13.44
N ILE A 93 -19.96 1.80 -13.22
CA ILE A 93 -20.84 2.85 -12.70
C ILE A 93 -21.57 2.35 -11.47
N ARG A 94 -21.98 3.26 -10.59
CA ARG A 94 -22.81 2.95 -9.41
C ARG A 94 -24.19 3.56 -9.62
N ASP A 95 -25.25 2.76 -9.43
CA ASP A 95 -26.62 3.28 -9.45
C ASP A 95 -27.01 3.94 -8.11
N ASP A 96 -28.24 4.43 -8.02
CA ASP A 96 -28.79 5.08 -6.84
C ASP A 96 -29.08 4.10 -5.70
N GLU A 97 -29.37 2.83 -5.99
CA GLU A 97 -29.43 1.77 -4.96
C GLU A 97 -28.05 1.36 -4.41
N GLY A 98 -26.99 1.71 -5.14
CA GLY A 98 -25.61 1.47 -4.75
C GLY A 98 -24.98 0.20 -5.32
N THR A 99 -25.64 -0.46 -6.26
CA THR A 99 -25.11 -1.55 -7.07
C THR A 99 -24.10 -1.01 -8.08
N PHE A 100 -23.00 -1.75 -8.27
CA PHE A 100 -22.01 -1.44 -9.28
C PHE A 100 -22.27 -2.25 -10.55
N HIS A 101 -22.47 -1.56 -11.67
CA HIS A 101 -22.62 -2.14 -13.00
C HIS A 101 -21.29 -2.08 -13.72
N LEU A 102 -20.80 -3.24 -14.15
CA LEU A 102 -19.50 -3.39 -14.82
C LEU A 102 -19.72 -3.88 -16.25
N VAL A 103 -19.10 -3.18 -17.21
CA VAL A 103 -19.06 -3.58 -18.62
C VAL A 103 -17.60 -3.65 -19.06
N TRP A 104 -17.25 -4.63 -19.88
CA TRP A 104 -15.87 -4.81 -20.37
C TRP A 104 -15.84 -5.53 -21.72
N THR A 105 -14.71 -5.43 -22.41
CA THR A 105 -14.43 -6.14 -23.67
C THR A 105 -13.91 -7.55 -23.38
N THR A 106 -14.52 -8.56 -24.00
CA THR A 106 -14.30 -9.98 -23.69
C THR A 106 -13.39 -10.72 -24.69
N SER A 107 -13.05 -10.11 -25.83
CA SER A 107 -12.15 -10.66 -26.86
C SER A 107 -11.65 -9.57 -27.81
N TRP A 108 -10.49 -9.81 -28.44
CA TRP A 108 -9.96 -8.99 -29.54
C TRP A 108 -10.61 -9.30 -30.90
N THR A 109 -11.04 -10.55 -31.09
CA THR A 109 -11.54 -11.08 -32.36
C THR A 109 -12.78 -11.95 -32.15
N GLY A 110 -13.60 -11.59 -31.17
CA GLY A 110 -14.83 -12.31 -30.85
C GLY A 110 -15.91 -12.08 -31.91
N LYS A 111 -16.72 -13.11 -32.18
CA LYS A 111 -17.96 -13.00 -32.98
C LYS A 111 -19.21 -12.90 -32.12
N THR A 112 -19.03 -12.96 -30.80
CA THR A 112 -20.08 -12.94 -29.80
C THR A 112 -19.86 -11.68 -28.96
N ILE A 113 -20.90 -10.84 -28.89
CA ILE A 113 -20.92 -9.64 -28.02
C ILE A 113 -21.09 -10.05 -26.56
#